data_AF-A0A8J4WXK2-F1
#
_entry.id   AF-A0A8J4WXK2-F1
#
_cell.length_a   1.000
_cell.length_b   1.000
_cell.length_c   1.000
_cell.angle_alpha   90.00
_cell.angle_beta   90.00
_cell.angle_gamma   90.00
#
_symmetry.space_group_name_H-M   'P 1'
#
loop_
_entity.id
_entity.type
_entity.pdbx_description
1 polymer ?
#
loop_
_entity_poly.entity_id
_entity_poly.type
_entity_poly.pdbx_seq_one_letter_code
_entity_poly.pdbx_strand_id
1 'polypeptide(L)'
;MSQKLQRGSRQNYNLFLFRRPGHARLLHTSASRWGLEEFFDLPENWGESAVKSGSPWTAKQLRAKSNDDLHKLWYVLLKEKNMLNTIEQESKRQSLPMPSPERIKKVERSMLRLDTVVKEREDSLRLLQTGQEKGRPGEWRKNVFGKTFWYRFREHPIPWNMNKIYKRKRFYTPLFVAPYT
;
A
#
# COMPACT_ATOMS: atom_id res chain seq x y z
N MET A 1 87.86 34.42 7.87
CA MET A 1 87.01 35.48 8.45
C MET A 1 85.60 34.92 8.55
N SER A 2 85.13 34.54 9.75
CA SER A 2 84.15 35.31 10.57
C SER A 2 82.93 35.78 9.76
N GLN A 3 81.67 35.55 10.11
CA GLN A 3 81.03 35.18 11.38
C GLN A 3 79.56 34.76 11.12
N LYS A 4 78.99 34.11 12.14
CA LYS A 4 77.58 33.73 12.37
C LYS A 4 76.56 34.86 12.12
N LEU A 5 75.28 34.51 11.86
CA LEU A 5 74.15 34.67 12.81
C LEU A 5 72.77 34.26 12.24
N GLN A 6 71.89 33.94 13.18
CA GLN A 6 70.64 33.17 13.10
C GLN A 6 69.36 34.01 12.81
N ARG A 7 68.24 33.26 12.69
CA ARG A 7 66.81 33.59 12.88
C ARG A 7 66.13 34.09 11.59
N GLY A 8 64.92 33.70 11.21
CA GLY A 8 63.91 32.85 11.83
C GLY A 8 62.54 33.19 11.20
N SER A 9 61.68 32.18 11.10
CA SER A 9 60.22 32.27 11.09
C SER A 9 59.45 32.60 9.78
N ARG A 10 58.55 31.65 9.49
CA ARG A 10 57.11 31.78 9.20
C ARG A 10 56.64 31.99 7.75
N GLN A 11 55.96 30.93 7.33
CA GLN A 11 55.02 30.74 6.25
C GLN A 11 54.00 31.88 6.11
N ASN A 12 53.61 32.18 4.87
CA ASN A 12 52.31 32.76 4.52
C ASN A 12 52.01 32.46 3.04
N TYR A 13 51.39 31.31 2.78
CA TYR A 13 50.65 31.10 1.53
C TYR A 13 49.18 31.24 1.85
N ASN A 14 48.57 32.19 1.15
CA ASN A 14 47.22 32.69 1.33
C ASN A 14 46.17 31.59 1.59
N LEU A 15 45.37 31.83 2.62
CA LEU A 15 44.14 31.12 2.91
C LEU A 15 43.15 31.31 1.76
N PHE A 16 42.86 30.25 1.03
CA PHE A 16 41.52 30.05 0.45
C PHE A 16 40.85 28.93 1.23
N LEU A 17 40.16 29.31 2.31
CA LEU A 17 39.24 28.45 3.04
C LEU A 17 38.03 28.13 2.16
N PHE A 18 38.16 27.11 1.31
CA PHE A 18 36.96 26.39 0.83
C PHE A 18 36.42 25.55 1.98
N ARG A 19 35.51 26.17 2.73
CA ARG A 19 34.60 25.55 3.69
C ARG A 19 33.92 24.36 3.02
N ARG A 20 34.37 23.13 3.31
CA ARG A 20 33.64 21.91 2.95
C ARG A 20 32.24 22.00 3.59
N PRO A 21 31.13 21.90 2.84
CA PRO A 21 29.85 21.67 3.46
C PRO A 21 29.87 20.26 4.07
N GLY A 22 30.10 20.20 5.37
CA GLY A 22 29.93 19.00 6.19
C GLY A 22 28.46 18.69 6.34
N HIS A 23 27.86 18.10 5.32
CA HIS A 23 26.66 17.27 5.42
C HIS A 23 26.84 16.13 4.44
N ALA A 24 27.68 15.15 4.81
CA ALA A 24 27.60 13.84 4.19
C ALA A 24 26.21 13.29 4.54
N ARG A 25 25.26 13.46 3.62
CA ARG A 25 24.03 12.67 3.63
C ARG A 25 24.51 11.22 3.57
N LEU A 26 24.31 10.48 4.65
CA LEU A 26 24.48 9.03 4.64
C LEU A 26 23.70 8.51 3.43
N LEU A 27 24.41 8.02 2.43
CA LEU A 27 23.80 7.34 1.31
C LEU A 27 23.01 6.18 1.91
N HIS A 28 21.69 6.25 1.80
CA HIS A 28 20.82 5.14 2.16
C HIS A 28 21.13 4.00 1.18
N THR A 29 22.06 3.12 1.55
CA THR A 29 22.23 1.85 0.85
C THR A 29 20.91 1.10 0.99
N SER A 30 20.20 0.90 -0.13
CA SER A 30 19.00 0.08 -0.13
C SER A 30 19.34 -1.28 0.50
N ALA A 31 18.60 -1.67 1.54
CA ALA A 31 18.73 -2.99 2.16
C ALA A 31 18.79 -4.08 1.09
N SER A 32 19.59 -5.12 1.34
CA SER A 32 19.72 -6.29 0.46
C SER A 32 18.35 -6.71 -0.06
N ARG A 33 18.16 -6.66 -1.38
CA ARG A 33 16.96 -7.18 -2.03
C ARG A 33 17.23 -8.66 -2.21
N TRP A 34 16.67 -9.50 -1.34
CA TRP A 34 16.77 -10.95 -1.46
C TRP A 34 16.08 -11.43 -2.77
N GLY A 35 15.40 -10.51 -3.48
CA GLY A 35 15.06 -10.65 -4.89
C GLY A 35 13.97 -11.69 -5.07
N LEU A 36 14.31 -12.81 -5.73
CA LEU A 36 13.39 -13.93 -5.89
C LEU A 36 13.31 -14.83 -4.65
N GLU A 37 14.28 -14.76 -3.75
CA GLU A 37 14.30 -15.59 -2.54
C GLU A 37 13.15 -15.23 -1.59
N GLU A 38 12.64 -13.98 -1.64
CA GLU A 38 11.50 -13.53 -0.84
C GLU A 38 10.16 -14.22 -1.21
N PHE A 39 10.10 -14.92 -2.34
CA PHE A 39 8.92 -15.70 -2.75
C PHE A 39 8.90 -17.11 -2.15
N PHE A 40 9.97 -17.54 -1.50
CA PHE A 40 10.09 -18.84 -0.88
C PHE A 40 10.24 -18.70 0.64
N ASP A 41 9.82 -19.73 1.37
CA ASP A 41 10.09 -19.79 2.81
C ASP A 41 11.59 -20.05 3.05
N LEU A 42 12.04 -19.86 4.29
CA LEU A 42 13.41 -20.15 4.67
C LEU A 42 13.78 -21.60 4.30
N PRO A 43 15.01 -21.86 3.79
CA PRO A 43 15.44 -23.21 3.42
C PRO A 43 15.30 -24.25 4.53
N GLU A 44 15.37 -23.80 5.79
CA GLU A 44 15.20 -24.64 6.98
C GLU A 44 13.79 -25.22 7.12
N ASN A 45 12.77 -24.54 6.59
CA ASN A 45 11.37 -24.94 6.70
C ASN A 45 10.89 -25.82 5.53
N TRP A 46 11.78 -26.17 4.60
CA TRP A 46 11.41 -26.99 3.45
C TRP A 46 11.18 -28.44 3.85
N GLY A 47 10.02 -28.99 3.48
CA GLY A 47 9.63 -30.36 3.80
C GLY A 47 9.04 -30.56 5.20
N GLU A 48 8.95 -29.52 6.03
CA GLU A 48 8.23 -29.58 7.30
C GLU A 48 6.71 -29.62 7.06
N SER A 49 6.00 -30.51 7.78
CA SER A 49 4.54 -30.61 7.67
C SER A 49 3.81 -29.46 8.38
N ALA A 50 4.40 -28.92 9.46
CA ALA A 50 3.80 -27.88 10.29
C ALA A 50 4.82 -26.79 10.65
N VAL A 51 4.61 -25.59 10.11
CA VAL A 51 5.41 -24.41 10.42
C VAL A 51 4.71 -23.60 11.50
N LYS A 52 5.40 -23.34 12.61
CA LYS A 52 4.87 -22.55 13.73
C LYS A 52 4.59 -21.13 13.27
N SER A 53 3.35 -20.67 13.42
CA SER A 53 2.92 -19.33 13.02
C SER A 53 2.20 -18.59 14.13
N GLY A 54 2.49 -17.29 14.25
CA GLY A 54 1.87 -16.42 15.25
C GLY A 54 0.37 -16.18 15.04
N SER A 55 -0.20 -15.38 15.93
CA SER A 55 -1.60 -14.94 15.85
C SER A 55 -1.79 -13.84 14.80
N PRO A 56 -2.96 -13.75 14.14
CA PRO A 56 -3.25 -12.67 13.20
C PRO A 56 -3.36 -11.31 13.91
N TRP A 57 -3.06 -10.24 13.18
CA TRP A 57 -3.17 -8.87 13.69
C TRP A 57 -4.60 -8.53 14.11
N THR A 58 -4.76 -7.93 15.28
CA THR A 58 -6.06 -7.50 15.79
C THR A 58 -6.31 -6.03 15.46
N ALA A 59 -7.55 -5.65 15.13
CA ALA A 59 -7.89 -4.26 14.78
C ALA A 59 -7.48 -3.25 15.87
N LYS A 60 -7.62 -3.61 17.15
CA LYS A 60 -7.17 -2.78 18.29
C LYS A 60 -5.67 -2.48 18.25
N GLN A 61 -4.84 -3.46 17.89
CA GLN A 61 -3.39 -3.26 17.76
C GLN A 61 -3.06 -2.35 16.59
N LEU A 62 -3.77 -2.52 15.45
CA LEU A 62 -3.57 -1.72 14.24
C LEU A 62 -3.99 -0.26 14.43
N ARG A 63 -5.06 0.01 15.20
CA ARG A 63 -5.50 1.38 15.52
C ARG A 63 -4.47 2.19 16.31
N ALA A 64 -3.62 1.52 17.11
CA ALA A 64 -2.57 2.16 17.88
C ALA A 64 -1.32 2.53 17.06
N LYS A 65 -1.22 2.10 15.79
CA LYS A 65 -0.04 2.33 14.94
C LYS A 65 -0.20 3.56 14.04
N SER A 66 0.93 4.17 13.67
CA SER A 66 1.00 5.28 12.72
C SER A 66 0.62 4.83 11.30
N ASN A 67 0.22 5.76 10.42
CA ASN A 67 -0.09 5.42 9.02
C ASN A 67 1.14 4.90 8.27
N ASP A 68 2.32 5.44 8.55
CA ASP A 68 3.58 5.01 7.94
C ASP A 68 3.94 3.56 8.32
N ASP A 69 3.72 3.18 9.58
CA ASP A 69 3.94 1.81 10.04
C ASP A 69 2.92 0.85 9.45
N LEU A 70 1.65 1.27 9.30
CA LEU A 70 0.63 0.46 8.63
C LEU A 70 0.98 0.24 7.16
N HIS A 71 1.48 1.26 6.46
CA HIS A 71 1.92 1.14 5.08
C HIS A 71 3.09 0.16 4.95
N LYS A 72 4.10 0.24 5.82
CA LYS A 72 5.21 -0.74 5.86
C LYS A 72 4.70 -2.15 6.17
N LEU A 73 3.82 -2.29 7.15
CA LEU A 73 3.23 -3.56 7.56
C LEU A 73 2.42 -4.21 6.41
N TRP A 74 1.70 -3.42 5.63
CA TRP A 74 0.98 -3.91 4.46
C TRP A 74 1.90 -4.65 3.49
N TYR A 75 3.08 -4.09 3.19
CA TYR A 75 4.04 -4.76 2.31
C TYR A 75 4.65 -6.01 2.93
N VAL A 76 4.91 -6.01 4.24
CA VAL A 76 5.38 -7.23 4.93
C VAL A 76 4.34 -8.36 4.80
N LEU A 77 3.06 -8.05 5.04
CA LEU A 77 1.97 -9.02 4.90
C LEU A 77 1.75 -9.45 3.44
N LEU A 78 1.92 -8.53 2.50
CA LEU A 78 1.78 -8.82 1.07
C LEU A 78 2.87 -9.77 0.59
N LYS A 79 4.12 -9.59 1.04
CA LYS A 79 5.22 -10.49 0.73
C LYS A 79 4.98 -11.89 1.29
N GLU A 80 4.57 -11.98 2.55
CA GLU A 80 4.17 -13.26 3.17
C GLU A 80 3.03 -13.93 2.38
N LYS A 81 1.99 -13.18 2.00
CA LYS A 81 0.87 -13.71 1.19
C LYS A 81 1.36 -14.26 -0.15
N ASN A 82 2.24 -13.54 -0.84
CA ASN A 82 2.78 -13.97 -2.12
C ASN A 82 3.63 -15.23 -1.99
N MET A 83 4.49 -15.30 -0.96
CA MET A 83 5.29 -16.49 -0.67
C MET A 83 4.40 -17.71 -0.37
N LEU A 84 3.37 -17.55 0.45
CA LEU A 84 2.42 -18.62 0.75
C LEU A 84 1.63 -19.09 -0.47
N ASN A 85 1.26 -18.18 -1.37
CA ASN A 85 0.61 -18.54 -2.63
C ASN A 85 1.54 -19.36 -3.55
N THR A 86 2.83 -19.04 -3.58
CA THR A 86 3.83 -19.85 -4.31
C THR A 86 3.88 -21.27 -3.76
N ILE A 87 3.92 -21.42 -2.43
CA ILE A 87 3.93 -22.73 -1.76
C ILE A 87 2.64 -23.49 -2.03
N GLU A 88 1.48 -22.83 -1.95
CA GLU A 88 0.19 -23.45 -2.25
C GLU A 88 0.15 -23.98 -3.68
N GLN A 89 0.62 -23.18 -4.63
CA GLN A 89 0.64 -23.55 -6.04
C GLN A 89 1.64 -24.67 -6.34
N GLU A 90 2.83 -24.63 -5.75
CA GLU A 90 3.83 -25.69 -5.92
C GLU A 90 3.37 -27.00 -5.25
N SER A 91 2.71 -26.92 -4.08
CA SER A 91 2.10 -28.09 -3.42
C SER A 91 1.04 -28.75 -4.31
N LYS A 92 0.19 -27.95 -4.95
CA LYS A 92 -0.80 -28.45 -5.94
C LYS A 92 -0.11 -29.11 -7.13
N ARG A 93 0.96 -28.50 -7.67
CA ARG A 93 1.73 -29.06 -8.79
C ARG A 93 2.36 -30.41 -8.43
N GLN A 94 2.90 -30.53 -7.22
CA GLN A 94 3.50 -31.76 -6.72
C GLN A 94 2.46 -32.77 -6.22
N SER A 95 1.16 -32.41 -6.22
CA SER A 95 0.07 -33.21 -5.65
C SER A 95 0.28 -33.56 -4.17
N LEU A 96 0.93 -32.66 -3.42
CA LEU A 96 1.17 -32.77 -1.99
C LEU A 96 0.26 -31.82 -1.19
N PRO A 97 -0.08 -32.17 0.05
CA PRO A 97 -0.80 -31.24 0.93
C PRO A 97 0.10 -30.05 1.28
N MET A 98 -0.49 -28.85 1.25
CA MET A 98 0.23 -27.63 1.62
C MET A 98 0.63 -27.65 3.10
N PRO A 99 1.86 -27.26 3.45
CA PRO A 99 2.24 -27.06 4.84
C PRO A 99 1.45 -25.88 5.43
N SER A 100 0.70 -26.15 6.52
CA SER A 100 0.03 -25.14 7.35
C SER A 100 -0.84 -24.10 6.60
N PRO A 101 -1.92 -24.52 5.91
CA PRO A 101 -2.80 -23.63 5.13
C PRO A 101 -3.49 -22.55 5.99
N GLU A 102 -3.51 -22.71 7.31
CA GLU A 102 -4.00 -21.72 8.26
C GLU A 102 -3.27 -20.38 8.17
N ARG A 103 -1.98 -20.38 7.79
CA ARG A 103 -1.16 -19.16 7.64
C ARG A 103 -1.80 -18.19 6.65
N ILE A 104 -2.26 -18.70 5.50
CA ILE A 104 -2.94 -17.89 4.47
C ILE A 104 -4.14 -17.17 5.09
N LYS A 105 -5.02 -17.92 5.77
CA LYS A 105 -6.22 -17.36 6.40
C LYS A 105 -5.88 -16.30 7.47
N LYS A 106 -4.80 -16.49 8.24
CA LYS A 106 -4.34 -15.52 9.23
C LYS A 106 -3.83 -14.22 8.59
N VAL A 107 -3.06 -14.33 7.51
CA VAL A 107 -2.53 -13.18 6.76
C VAL A 107 -3.67 -12.41 6.10
N GLU A 108 -4.58 -13.09 5.42
CA GLU A 108 -5.75 -12.45 4.79
C GLU A 108 -6.63 -11.73 5.80
N ARG A 109 -6.90 -12.35 6.95
CA ARG A 109 -7.64 -11.72 8.04
C ARG A 109 -6.93 -10.48 8.58
N SER A 110 -5.60 -10.50 8.65
CA SER A 110 -4.79 -9.35 9.07
C SER A 110 -4.85 -8.21 8.05
N MET A 111 -4.74 -8.54 6.75
CA MET A 111 -4.85 -7.55 5.65
C MET A 111 -6.23 -6.89 5.61
N LEU A 112 -7.32 -7.67 5.73
CA LEU A 112 -8.68 -7.12 5.76
C LEU A 112 -8.90 -6.16 6.94
N ARG A 113 -8.38 -6.50 8.13
CA ARG A 113 -8.45 -5.64 9.31
C ARG A 113 -7.63 -4.36 9.13
N LEU A 114 -6.47 -4.44 8.49
CA LEU A 114 -5.64 -3.28 8.17
C LEU A 114 -6.39 -2.34 7.22
N ASP A 115 -6.94 -2.86 6.14
CA ASP A 115 -7.73 -2.09 5.16
C ASP A 115 -8.93 -1.41 5.83
N THR A 116 -9.62 -2.13 6.72
CA THR A 116 -10.75 -1.58 7.47
C THR A 116 -10.33 -0.43 8.39
N VAL A 117 -9.21 -0.56 9.12
CA VAL A 117 -8.71 0.52 10.00
C VAL A 117 -8.29 1.75 9.18
N VAL A 118 -7.65 1.56 8.03
CA VAL A 118 -7.27 2.67 7.15
C VAL A 118 -8.52 3.37 6.60
N LYS A 119 -9.51 2.60 6.17
CA LYS A 119 -10.78 3.12 5.68
C LYS A 119 -11.57 3.87 6.75
N GLU A 120 -11.63 3.36 7.98
CA GLU A 120 -12.24 4.04 9.13
C GLU A 120 -11.60 5.43 9.36
N ARG A 121 -10.27 5.52 9.25
CA ARG A 121 -9.53 6.79 9.40
C ARG A 121 -9.85 7.77 8.27
N GLU A 122 -9.86 7.30 7.02
CA GLU A 122 -10.21 8.10 5.86
C GLU A 122 -11.66 8.60 5.94
N ASP A 123 -12.60 7.73 6.28
CA ASP A 123 -14.02 8.04 6.40
C ASP A 123 -14.26 9.09 7.50
N SER A 124 -13.60 8.94 8.66
CA SER A 124 -13.68 9.91 9.75
C SER A 124 -13.13 11.28 9.35
N LEU A 125 -11.98 11.31 8.66
CA LEU A 125 -11.39 12.56 8.18
C LEU A 125 -12.31 13.26 7.15
N ARG A 126 -12.86 12.49 6.22
CA ARG A 126 -13.77 13.00 5.19
C ARG A 126 -15.05 13.58 5.79
N LEU A 127 -15.65 12.90 6.76
CA LEU A 127 -16.84 13.39 7.46
C LEU A 127 -16.58 14.73 8.16
N LEU A 128 -15.42 14.90 8.78
CA LEU A 128 -15.05 16.16 9.45
C LEU A 128 -14.78 17.31 8.45
N GLN A 129 -14.19 17.00 7.29
CA GLN A 129 -13.82 18.02 6.30
C GLN A 129 -14.95 18.43 5.37
N THR A 130 -15.73 17.47 4.85
CA THR A 130 -16.76 17.71 3.82
C THR A 130 -18.17 17.35 4.28
N GLY A 131 -18.32 16.59 5.37
CA GLY A 131 -19.60 16.04 5.80
C GLY A 131 -20.13 14.92 4.90
N GLN A 132 -19.35 14.44 3.92
CA GLN A 132 -19.80 13.42 2.98
C GLN A 132 -19.53 12.00 3.49
N GLU A 133 -20.58 11.19 3.60
CA GLU A 133 -20.46 9.80 4.05
C GLU A 133 -19.65 8.92 3.10
N LYS A 134 -19.80 9.09 1.79
CA LYS A 134 -19.19 8.22 0.77
C LYS A 134 -18.01 8.90 0.09
N GLY A 135 -16.87 8.20 0.01
CA GLY A 135 -15.67 8.72 -0.68
C GLY A 135 -15.86 8.88 -2.18
N ARG A 136 -16.71 8.05 -2.79
CA ARG A 136 -17.06 8.15 -4.21
C ARG A 136 -18.46 8.72 -4.39
N PRO A 137 -18.63 9.81 -5.16
CA PRO A 137 -19.94 10.39 -5.41
C PRO A 137 -20.82 9.46 -6.26
N GLY A 138 -22.13 9.57 -6.05
CA GLY A 138 -23.13 8.82 -6.76
C GLY A 138 -24.52 9.29 -6.40
N GLU A 139 -25.51 8.72 -7.08
CA GLU A 139 -26.90 9.14 -6.97
C GLU A 139 -27.83 7.95 -7.17
N TRP A 140 -28.99 7.97 -6.51
CA TRP A 140 -30.05 7.01 -6.78
C TRP A 140 -30.69 7.28 -8.13
N ARG A 141 -30.69 6.29 -9.02
CA ARG A 141 -31.29 6.39 -10.36
C ARG A 141 -32.18 5.20 -10.65
N LYS A 142 -33.15 5.39 -11.54
CA LYS A 142 -34.00 4.32 -12.05
C LYS A 142 -33.44 3.80 -13.37
N ASN A 143 -33.39 2.48 -13.51
CA ASN A 143 -33.10 1.82 -14.77
C ASN A 143 -34.33 1.79 -15.68
N VAL A 144 -34.10 1.40 -16.93
CA VAL A 144 -35.16 1.13 -17.91
C VAL A 144 -36.16 0.10 -17.40
N PHE A 145 -35.72 -0.84 -16.56
CA PHE A 145 -36.55 -1.87 -15.95
C PHE A 145 -37.31 -1.43 -14.69
N GLY A 146 -37.35 -0.13 -14.34
CA GLY A 146 -38.04 0.36 -13.13
C GLY A 146 -37.29 0.18 -11.81
N LYS A 147 -36.18 -0.56 -11.81
CA LYS A 147 -35.37 -0.81 -10.61
C LYS A 147 -34.57 0.42 -10.22
N THR A 148 -34.72 0.87 -8.97
CA THR A 148 -33.88 1.92 -8.36
C THR A 148 -32.55 1.32 -7.92
N PHE A 149 -31.44 1.97 -8.28
CA PHE A 149 -30.10 1.51 -7.93
C PHE A 149 -29.17 2.71 -7.70
N TRP A 150 -28.11 2.49 -6.91
CA TRP A 150 -27.09 3.50 -6.67
C TRP A 150 -26.14 3.60 -7.86
N TYR A 151 -26.26 4.65 -8.66
CA TYR A 151 -25.38 4.93 -9.77
C TYR A 151 -24.10 5.61 -9.28
N ARG A 152 -22.98 4.89 -9.37
CA ARG A 152 -21.65 5.42 -9.03
C ARG A 152 -21.12 6.27 -10.17
N PHE A 153 -20.78 7.53 -9.90
CA PHE A 153 -20.22 8.40 -10.91
C PHE A 153 -18.83 7.94 -11.34
N ARG A 154 -18.47 8.26 -12.58
CA ARG A 154 -17.16 8.01 -13.17
C ARG A 154 -16.54 9.36 -13.51
N GLU A 155 -15.23 9.44 -13.37
CA GLU A 155 -14.46 10.59 -13.81
C GLU A 155 -14.48 10.64 -15.34
N HIS A 156 -14.72 11.82 -15.90
CA HIS A 156 -14.78 12.07 -17.32
C HIS A 156 -14.05 13.38 -17.62
N PRO A 157 -13.27 13.45 -18.72
CA PRO A 157 -12.55 14.68 -19.09
C PRO A 157 -13.47 15.76 -19.68
N ILE A 158 -14.66 15.38 -20.15
CA ILE A 158 -15.62 16.25 -20.83
C ILE A 158 -16.96 16.21 -20.07
N PRO A 159 -17.70 17.33 -19.98
CA PRO A 159 -19.04 17.37 -19.41
C PRO A 159 -20.01 16.33 -20.02
N TRP A 160 -20.98 15.90 -19.20
CA TRP A 160 -21.88 14.78 -19.52
C TRP A 160 -22.74 15.02 -20.77
N ASN A 161 -23.09 16.28 -21.05
CA ASN A 161 -23.94 16.70 -22.18
C ASN A 161 -23.24 16.58 -23.54
N MET A 162 -21.90 16.61 -23.57
CA MET A 162 -21.06 16.43 -24.76
C MET A 162 -20.60 14.97 -24.91
N ASN A 163 -20.60 14.19 -23.82
CA ASN A 163 -20.16 12.80 -23.83
C ASN A 163 -21.19 11.89 -24.53
N LYS A 164 -20.89 11.52 -25.78
CA LYS A 164 -21.73 10.63 -26.61
C LYS A 164 -21.99 9.27 -25.94
N ILE A 165 -21.02 8.72 -25.21
CA ILE A 165 -21.17 7.42 -24.52
C ILE A 165 -22.12 7.55 -23.33
N TYR A 166 -22.00 8.64 -22.55
CA TYR A 166 -22.89 8.88 -21.43
C TYR A 166 -24.35 9.06 -21.89
N LYS A 167 -24.58 9.84 -22.96
CA LYS A 167 -25.92 10.08 -23.50
C LYS A 167 -26.63 8.83 -24.03
N ARG A 168 -25.89 7.78 -24.40
CA ARG A 168 -26.48 6.48 -24.78
C ARG A 168 -27.11 5.75 -23.60
N LYS A 169 -26.72 6.07 -22.36
CA LYS A 169 -27.29 5.45 -21.16
C LYS A 169 -28.67 6.05 -20.87
N ARG A 170 -29.64 5.18 -20.57
CA ARG A 170 -31.01 5.57 -20.25
C ARG A 170 -31.25 5.43 -18.75
N PHE A 171 -31.54 6.55 -18.10
CA PHE A 171 -31.84 6.63 -16.66
C PHE A 171 -33.31 7.01 -16.42
N TYR A 172 -34.22 6.41 -17.17
CA TYR A 172 -35.66 6.60 -17.04
C TYR A 172 -36.36 5.26 -17.24
N THR A 173 -37.55 5.13 -16.66
CA THR A 173 -38.40 3.95 -16.80
C THR A 173 -39.52 4.25 -17.80
N PRO A 174 -39.65 3.50 -18.90
CA PRO A 174 -40.77 3.64 -19.83
C PRO A 174 -42.11 3.35 -19.14
N LEU A 175 -43.18 3.99 -19.62
CA LEU A 175 -44.53 3.86 -19.03
C LEU A 175 -45.04 2.41 -19.01
N PHE A 176 -44.72 1.60 -20.03
CA PHE A 176 -45.14 0.19 -20.10
C PHE A 176 -44.41 -0.73 -19.10
N VAL A 177 -43.36 -0.23 -18.44
CA VAL A 177 -42.61 -0.96 -17.39
C VAL A 177 -42.95 -0.43 -16.01
N ALA A 178 -43.43 0.81 -15.92
CA ALA A 178 -43.90 1.35 -14.67
C ALA A 178 -45.11 0.50 -14.22
N PRO A 179 -45.15 0.05 -12.95
CA PRO A 179 -46.34 -0.63 -12.45
C PRO A 179 -47.53 0.31 -12.61
N TYR A 180 -48.68 -0.23 -13.04
CA TYR A 180 -49.94 0.52 -12.98
C TYR A 180 -50.18 0.87 -11.50
N THR A 181 -49.94 2.13 -11.15
CA THR A 181 -50.32 2.73 -9.87
C THR A 181 -51.79 3.08 -9.88
#